data_AF-A0A3S2CMR2-F1
#
_entry.id   AF-A0A3S2CMR2-F1
#
_cell.length_a   1.000
_cell.length_b   1.000
_cell.length_c   1.000
_cell.angle_alpha   90.00
_cell.angle_beta   90.00
_cell.angle_gamma   90.00
#
_symmetry.space_group_name_H-M   'P 1'
#
loop_
_entity.id
_entity.type
_entity.pdbx_description
1 polymer ?
#
loop_
_entity_poly.entity_id
_entity_poly.type
_entity_poly.pdbx_seq_one_letter_code
_entity_poly.pdbx_strand_id
1 'polypeptide(L)'
;MTVVGLKQVSAALWEMPQPLGLFAGDLLKRGRSYYQAFQIVAEREEASLSFPAYFLLSHAVEVVLKSYLVAKGTPKIALGKGLLRHDVGLVFDECERQGLTVADQLVKPLAKQLAHINENYDLRYPTGFILSIPSPSLCVPAVDALISEIAPMVEASAIKAELQFGADTRHIRPSKVRWSD
;
A
#
# COMPACT_ATOMS: atom_id res chain seq x y z
N MET A 1 -13.56 -23.15 -20.67
CA MET A 1 -13.98 -22.53 -19.40
C MET A 1 -13.90 -21.03 -19.60
N THR A 2 -15.03 -20.33 -19.54
CA THR A 2 -15.08 -18.87 -19.59
C THR A 2 -14.51 -18.33 -18.30
N VAL A 3 -13.43 -17.54 -18.37
CA VAL A 3 -12.84 -16.87 -17.22
C VAL A 3 -13.91 -15.95 -16.63
N VAL A 4 -14.24 -16.15 -15.35
CA VAL A 4 -15.30 -15.38 -14.68
C VAL A 4 -14.98 -13.88 -14.80
N GLY A 5 -15.89 -13.12 -15.41
CA GLY A 5 -15.78 -11.66 -15.52
C GLY A 5 -15.12 -11.10 -16.78
N LEU A 6 -14.66 -11.94 -17.73
CA LEU A 6 -14.13 -11.43 -19.00
C LEU A 6 -15.25 -11.00 -19.95
N LYS A 7 -15.28 -9.72 -20.34
CA LYS A 7 -16.29 -9.10 -21.21
C LYS A 7 -15.62 -8.40 -22.39
N GLN A 8 -16.06 -8.71 -23.61
CA GLN A 8 -15.62 -7.97 -24.79
C GLN A 8 -16.33 -6.62 -24.85
N VAL A 9 -15.57 -5.52 -24.91
CA VAL A 9 -16.10 -4.15 -25.03
C VAL A 9 -16.04 -3.69 -26.49
N SER A 10 -15.01 -4.09 -27.23
CA SER A 10 -14.89 -3.87 -28.67
C SER A 10 -14.03 -4.97 -29.30
N ALA A 11 -13.89 -4.96 -30.63
CA ALA A 11 -13.04 -5.90 -31.36
C ALA A 11 -11.58 -5.93 -30.82
N ALA A 12 -11.09 -4.84 -30.24
CA ALA A 12 -9.73 -4.70 -29.75
C ALA A 12 -9.61 -4.55 -28.22
N LEU A 13 -10.72 -4.54 -27.49
CA LEU A 13 -10.75 -4.24 -26.05
C LEU A 13 -11.61 -5.24 -25.28
N TRP A 14 -11.00 -5.82 -24.25
CA TRP A 14 -11.65 -6.64 -23.25
C TRP A 14 -11.59 -5.97 -21.89
N GLU A 15 -12.54 -6.32 -21.04
CA GLU A 15 -12.66 -5.84 -19.69
C GLU A 15 -12.81 -7.02 -18.74
N MET A 16 -12.13 -6.96 -17.59
CA MET A 16 -12.26 -7.97 -16.53
C MET A 16 -11.85 -7.40 -15.17
N PRO A 17 -12.29 -8.00 -14.04
CA PRO A 17 -11.84 -7.58 -12.72
C PRO A 17 -10.32 -7.68 -12.60
N GLN A 18 -9.67 -6.70 -11.98
CA GLN A 18 -8.25 -6.79 -11.68
C GLN A 18 -8.01 -7.94 -10.68
N PRO A 19 -7.15 -8.92 -10.99
CA PRO A 19 -6.74 -9.91 -10.01
C PRO A 19 -6.14 -9.24 -8.77
N LEU A 20 -6.57 -9.65 -7.57
CA LEU A 20 -6.13 -9.03 -6.32
C LEU A 20 -4.60 -9.08 -6.14
N GLY A 21 -3.94 -10.17 -6.56
CA GLY A 21 -2.48 -10.26 -6.52
C GLY A 21 -1.78 -9.19 -7.36
N LEU A 22 -2.30 -8.86 -8.56
CA LEU A 22 -1.75 -7.76 -9.38
C LEU A 22 -1.92 -6.42 -8.66
N PHE A 23 -3.11 -6.17 -8.12
CA PHE A 23 -3.38 -4.93 -7.39
C PHE A 23 -2.51 -4.80 -6.13
N ALA A 24 -2.30 -5.89 -5.40
CA ALA A 24 -1.40 -5.93 -4.24
C ALA A 24 0.04 -5.58 -4.65
N GLY A 25 0.53 -6.15 -5.75
CA GLY A 25 1.85 -5.81 -6.30
C GLY A 25 1.97 -4.33 -6.68
N ASP A 26 0.96 -3.77 -7.35
CA ASP A 26 0.90 -2.34 -7.68
C ASP A 26 0.94 -1.44 -6.44
N LEU A 27 0.21 -1.82 -5.38
CA LEU A 27 0.24 -1.12 -4.09
C LEU A 27 1.65 -1.17 -3.48
N LEU A 28 2.26 -2.35 -3.35
CA LEU A 28 3.61 -2.48 -2.77
C LEU A 28 4.63 -1.62 -3.52
N LYS A 29 4.57 -1.62 -4.85
CA LYS A 29 5.45 -0.78 -5.69
C LYS A 29 5.27 0.71 -5.39
N ARG A 30 4.02 1.19 -5.31
CA ARG A 30 3.72 2.59 -4.97
C ARG A 30 4.15 2.94 -3.55
N GLY A 31 3.91 2.06 -2.59
CA GLY A 31 4.35 2.22 -1.21
C GLY A 31 5.87 2.38 -1.10
N ARG A 32 6.63 1.54 -1.81
CA ARG A 32 8.10 1.67 -1.92
C ARG A 32 8.52 3.01 -2.55
N SER A 33 7.83 3.47 -3.59
CA SER A 33 8.13 4.77 -4.20
C SER A 33 7.89 5.95 -3.25
N TYR A 34 6.81 5.94 -2.46
CA TYR A 34 6.57 6.97 -1.45
C TYR A 34 7.63 6.92 -0.33
N TYR A 35 8.01 5.72 0.09
CA TYR A 35 9.05 5.55 1.11
C TYR A 35 10.41 6.05 0.63
N GLN A 36 10.80 5.73 -0.60
CA GLN A 36 12.01 6.26 -1.23
C GLN A 36 11.96 7.80 -1.30
N ALA A 37 10.81 8.38 -1.65
CA ALA A 37 10.65 9.82 -1.67
C ALA A 37 10.78 10.44 -0.27
N PHE A 38 10.24 9.80 0.77
CA PHE A 38 10.47 10.20 2.16
C PHE A 38 11.96 10.22 2.50
N GLN A 39 12.71 9.17 2.18
CA GLN A 39 14.15 9.09 2.45
C GLN A 39 14.92 10.25 1.79
N ILE A 40 14.67 10.50 0.50
CA ILE A 40 15.31 11.60 -0.25
C ILE A 40 15.00 12.98 0.36
N VAL A 41 13.78 13.19 0.84
CA VAL A 41 13.38 14.47 1.44
C VAL A 41 13.97 14.60 2.85
N ALA A 42 13.95 13.53 3.63
CA ALA A 42 14.46 13.50 5.00
C ALA A 42 15.98 13.71 5.08
N GLU A 43 16.74 13.20 4.11
CA GLU A 43 18.20 13.37 4.01
C GLU A 43 18.65 14.83 3.85
N ARG A 44 17.75 15.73 3.41
CA ARG A 44 18.10 17.15 3.22
C ARG A 44 18.20 17.93 4.52
N GLU A 45 17.69 17.39 5.62
CA GLU A 45 17.66 18.03 6.95
C GLU A 45 17.04 19.45 6.96
N GLU A 46 16.21 19.76 5.96
CA GLU A 46 15.52 21.05 5.84
C GLU A 46 14.24 21.04 6.71
N ALA A 47 14.18 21.89 7.73
CA ALA A 47 13.03 21.95 8.65
C ALA A 47 11.69 22.22 7.94
N SER A 48 11.71 23.01 6.86
CA SER A 48 10.53 23.31 6.03
C SER A 48 9.96 22.09 5.31
N LEU A 49 10.74 21.01 5.17
CA LEU A 49 10.35 19.78 4.47
C LEU A 49 9.83 18.68 5.42
N SER A 50 9.75 18.94 6.73
CA SER A 50 9.27 17.95 7.70
C SER A 50 7.84 17.48 7.38
N PHE A 51 6.86 18.38 7.32
CA PHE A 51 5.46 18.01 7.01
C PHE A 51 5.30 17.17 5.72
N PRO A 52 5.84 17.58 4.55
CA PRO A 52 5.72 16.77 3.34
C PRO A 52 6.48 15.43 3.45
N ALA A 53 7.62 15.36 4.14
CA ALA A 53 8.32 14.10 4.37
C ALA A 53 7.44 13.10 5.15
N TYR A 54 6.86 13.52 6.28
CA TYR A 54 6.03 12.63 7.09
C TYR A 54 4.68 12.32 6.44
N PHE A 55 4.18 13.19 5.57
CA PHE A 55 3.03 12.88 4.73
C PHE A 55 3.34 11.72 3.77
N LEU A 56 4.50 11.76 3.11
CA LEU A 56 4.97 10.68 2.25
C LEU A 56 5.19 9.38 3.05
N LEU A 57 5.77 9.46 4.24
CA LEU A 57 5.98 8.31 5.12
C LEU A 57 4.65 7.66 5.55
N SER A 58 3.68 8.48 5.99
CA SER A 58 2.35 8.00 6.39
C SER A 58 1.67 7.24 5.25
N HIS A 59 1.68 7.80 4.03
CA HIS A 59 1.14 7.12 2.84
C HIS A 59 1.95 5.89 2.43
N ALA A 60 3.27 5.91 2.55
CA ALA A 60 4.09 4.74 2.25
C ALA A 60 3.70 3.55 3.12
N VAL A 61 3.64 3.75 4.44
CA VAL A 61 3.28 2.71 5.41
C VAL A 61 1.84 2.24 5.18
N GLU A 62 0.88 3.16 5.00
CA GLU A 62 -0.52 2.83 4.69
C GLU A 62 -0.62 1.91 3.45
N VAL A 63 0.03 2.30 2.36
CA VAL A 63 -0.05 1.60 1.07
C VAL A 63 0.64 0.24 1.13
N VAL A 64 1.78 0.13 1.82
CA VAL A 64 2.47 -1.14 2.06
C VAL A 64 1.58 -2.09 2.87
N LEU A 65 0.98 -1.64 3.97
CA LEU A 65 0.08 -2.47 4.77
C LEU A 65 -1.17 -2.91 3.99
N LYS A 66 -1.75 -2.01 3.19
CA LYS A 66 -2.87 -2.36 2.31
C LYS A 66 -2.49 -3.41 1.27
N SER A 67 -1.26 -3.38 0.77
CA SER A 67 -0.78 -4.42 -0.15
C SER A 67 -0.81 -5.81 0.51
N TYR A 68 -0.42 -5.92 1.78
CA TYR A 68 -0.52 -7.14 2.57
C TYR A 68 -1.97 -7.62 2.68
N LEU A 69 -2.89 -6.74 3.08
CA LEU A 69 -4.31 -7.07 3.23
C LEU A 69 -4.92 -7.60 1.93
N VAL A 70 -4.62 -6.95 0.79
CA VAL A 70 -5.10 -7.39 -0.52
C VAL A 70 -4.50 -8.73 -0.92
N ALA A 71 -3.20 -8.93 -0.68
CA ALA A 71 -2.55 -10.21 -0.98
C ALA A 71 -3.12 -11.37 -0.14
N LYS A 72 -3.65 -11.07 1.06
CA LYS A 72 -4.41 -12.00 1.92
C LYS A 72 -5.87 -12.19 1.51
N GLY A 73 -6.35 -11.48 0.48
CA GLY A 73 -7.70 -11.62 -0.07
C GLY A 73 -8.68 -10.52 0.33
N THR A 74 -8.23 -9.46 1.01
CA THR A 74 -9.09 -8.29 1.31
C THR A 74 -9.51 -7.62 0.00
N PRO A 75 -10.82 -7.41 -0.26
CA PRO A 75 -11.27 -6.86 -1.54
C PRO A 75 -10.94 -5.37 -1.68
N LYS A 76 -10.68 -4.91 -2.92
CA LYS A 76 -10.32 -3.50 -3.23
C LYS A 76 -11.28 -2.49 -2.59
N ILE A 77 -12.58 -2.75 -2.67
CA ILE A 77 -13.63 -1.86 -2.15
C ILE A 77 -13.58 -1.67 -0.63
N ALA A 78 -13.01 -2.61 0.12
CA ALA A 78 -12.88 -2.50 1.57
C ALA A 78 -11.81 -1.46 1.97
N LEU A 79 -10.78 -1.26 1.14
CA LEU A 79 -9.67 -0.33 1.44
C LEU A 79 -10.10 1.14 1.47
N GLY A 80 -11.24 1.48 0.86
CA GLY A 80 -11.78 2.84 0.83
C GLY A 80 -12.81 3.13 1.93
N LYS A 81 -13.05 2.17 2.84
CA LYS A 81 -14.19 2.23 3.77
C LYS A 81 -13.74 1.97 5.21
N GLY A 82 -14.47 2.56 6.15
CA GLY A 82 -14.34 2.30 7.59
C GLY A 82 -12.89 2.43 8.08
N LEU A 83 -12.48 1.44 8.89
CA LEU A 83 -11.18 1.39 9.55
C LEU A 83 -10.00 1.33 8.58
N LEU A 84 -10.20 0.83 7.36
CA LEU A 84 -9.14 0.67 6.36
C LEU A 84 -8.93 1.91 5.49
N ARG A 85 -9.69 2.98 5.70
CA ARG A 85 -9.69 4.11 4.78
C ARG A 85 -8.34 4.83 4.77
N HIS A 86 -7.91 5.46 5.87
CA HIS A 86 -6.65 6.23 5.92
C HIS A 86 -5.93 6.18 7.28
N ASP A 87 -6.46 5.44 8.26
CA ASP A 87 -5.83 5.34 9.58
C ASP A 87 -4.76 4.24 9.56
N VAL A 88 -3.50 4.65 9.59
CA VAL A 88 -2.34 3.73 9.51
C VAL A 88 -2.32 2.75 10.69
N GLY A 89 -2.70 3.19 11.88
CA GLY A 89 -2.72 2.37 13.09
C GLY A 89 -3.76 1.27 12.99
N LEU A 90 -4.98 1.63 12.56
CA LEU A 90 -6.06 0.66 12.36
C LEU A 90 -5.77 -0.32 11.22
N VAL A 91 -5.16 0.15 10.13
CA VAL A 91 -4.72 -0.72 9.03
C VAL A 91 -3.65 -1.70 9.53
N PHE A 92 -2.73 -1.25 10.38
CA PHE A 92 -1.71 -2.12 10.98
C PHE A 92 -2.33 -3.18 11.90
N ASP A 93 -3.22 -2.78 12.82
CA ASP A 93 -3.90 -3.70 13.72
C ASP A 93 -4.70 -4.76 12.93
N GLU A 94 -5.31 -4.39 11.79
CA GLU A 94 -5.97 -5.33 10.89
C GLU A 94 -4.98 -6.28 10.19
N CYS A 95 -3.79 -5.83 9.81
CA CYS A 95 -2.75 -6.70 9.27
C CYS A 95 -2.28 -7.72 10.32
N GLU A 96 -2.06 -7.31 11.56
CA GLU A 96 -1.73 -8.21 12.67
C GLU A 96 -2.84 -9.23 12.90
N ARG A 97 -4.09 -8.80 12.89
CA ARG A 97 -5.25 -9.70 12.99
C ARG A 97 -5.29 -10.74 11.88
N GLN A 98 -4.78 -10.41 10.69
CA GLN A 98 -4.65 -11.33 9.54
C GLN A 98 -3.34 -12.14 9.53
N GLY A 99 -2.52 -11.99 10.56
CA GLY A 99 -1.32 -12.80 10.82
C GLY A 99 0.00 -12.13 10.45
N LEU A 100 0.04 -10.83 10.22
CA LEU A 100 1.31 -10.11 10.09
C LEU A 100 2.04 -10.13 11.44
N THR A 101 3.31 -10.53 11.45
CA THR A 101 4.18 -10.45 12.62
C THR A 101 5.48 -9.82 12.17
N VAL A 102 5.82 -8.64 12.69
CA VAL A 102 7.09 -7.97 12.39
C VAL A 102 8.01 -8.08 13.60
N ALA A 103 9.25 -8.50 13.38
CA ALA A 103 10.21 -8.70 14.48
C ALA A 103 10.55 -7.39 15.20
N ASP A 104 10.65 -6.30 14.45
CA ASP A 104 10.93 -4.97 14.98
C ASP A 104 9.71 -4.42 15.76
N GLN A 105 9.91 -4.22 17.06
CA GLN A 105 8.87 -3.77 17.99
C GLN A 105 8.49 -2.29 17.81
N LEU A 106 9.26 -1.52 17.04
CA LEU A 106 9.00 -0.09 16.79
C LEU A 106 7.96 0.14 15.69
N VAL A 107 7.66 -0.86 14.87
CA VAL A 107 6.73 -0.71 13.74
C VAL A 107 5.33 -0.36 14.21
N LYS A 108 4.83 -1.04 15.26
CA LYS A 108 3.49 -0.77 15.79
C LYS A 108 3.36 0.61 16.43
N PRO A 109 4.27 1.04 17.34
CA PRO A 109 4.31 2.42 17.83
C PRO A 109 4.39 3.45 16.71
N LEU A 110 5.24 3.21 15.69
CA LEU A 110 5.38 4.11 14.55
C LEU A 110 4.07 4.24 13.77
N ALA A 111 3.39 3.13 13.46
CA ALA A 111 2.10 3.16 12.76
C ALA A 111 1.04 3.99 13.52
N LYS A 112 0.97 3.83 14.85
CA LYS A 112 0.07 4.60 15.71
C LYS A 112 0.44 6.08 15.75
N GLN A 113 1.73 6.39 15.83
CA GLN A 113 2.20 7.78 15.80
C GLN A 113 1.90 8.44 14.46
N LEU A 114 2.11 7.74 13.35
CA LEU A 114 1.79 8.22 12.00
C LEU A 114 0.29 8.48 11.82
N ALA A 115 -0.57 7.64 12.39
CA ALA A 115 -2.01 7.88 12.41
C ALA A 115 -2.36 9.14 13.19
N HIS A 116 -1.76 9.33 14.37
CA HIS A 116 -2.01 10.50 15.21
C HIS A 116 -1.52 11.81 14.57
N ILE A 117 -0.29 11.86 14.05
CA ILE A 117 0.24 13.11 13.46
C ILE A 117 -0.41 13.47 12.12
N ASN A 118 -1.04 12.52 11.44
CA ASN A 118 -1.79 12.75 10.20
C ASN A 118 -3.31 12.86 10.45
N GLU A 119 -3.74 12.78 11.70
CA GLU A 119 -5.13 12.97 12.09
C GLU A 119 -5.60 14.35 11.63
N ASN A 120 -6.89 14.48 11.29
CA ASN A 120 -7.50 15.76 10.89
C ASN A 120 -6.73 16.54 9.81
N TYR A 121 -5.95 15.84 8.98
CA TYR A 121 -5.15 16.43 7.91
C TYR A 121 -4.02 17.35 8.42
N ASP A 122 -3.54 17.15 9.65
CA ASP A 122 -2.55 18.01 10.34
C ASP A 122 -1.20 18.13 9.62
N LEU A 123 -0.77 17.09 8.89
CA LEU A 123 0.43 17.18 8.04
C LEU A 123 0.27 18.07 6.80
N ARG A 124 -0.96 18.48 6.48
CA ARG A 124 -1.29 19.23 5.25
C ARG A 124 -1.78 20.65 5.52
N TYR A 125 -2.46 20.87 6.65
CA TYR A 125 -3.07 22.14 6.97
C TYR A 125 -2.62 22.64 8.34
N PRO A 126 -2.48 23.96 8.52
CA PRO A 126 -2.22 24.53 9.83
C PRO A 126 -3.44 24.35 10.72
N THR A 127 -3.39 23.41 11.65
CA THR A 127 -4.48 23.09 12.58
C THR A 127 -4.24 23.59 14.01
N GLY A 128 -3.12 24.29 14.24
CA GLY A 128 -2.79 24.90 15.54
C GLY A 128 -2.17 23.93 16.55
N PHE A 129 -1.91 22.68 16.15
CA PHE A 129 -1.21 21.69 16.97
C PHE A 129 0.30 21.72 16.77
N ILE A 130 1.04 21.40 17.84
CA ILE A 130 2.48 21.13 17.78
C ILE A 130 2.64 19.62 17.60
N LEU A 131 3.08 19.20 16.41
CA LEU A 131 3.26 17.78 16.11
C LEU A 131 4.61 17.29 16.66
N SER A 132 4.57 16.22 17.46
CA SER A 132 5.77 15.50 17.89
C SER A 132 6.17 14.48 16.83
N ILE A 133 7.06 14.90 15.93
CA ILE A 133 7.51 14.12 14.79
C ILE A 133 8.77 13.31 15.18
N PRO A 134 8.77 11.97 15.03
CA PRO A 134 9.92 11.12 15.38
C PRO A 134 11.04 11.33 14.36
N SER A 135 12.32 11.26 14.73
CA SER A 135 13.42 11.48 13.76
C SER A 135 13.39 10.44 12.61
N PRO A 136 13.86 10.80 11.40
CA PRO A 136 13.92 9.86 10.29
C PRO A 136 14.74 8.60 10.61
N SER A 137 15.81 8.75 11.39
CA SER A 137 16.66 7.64 11.86
C SER A 137 15.93 6.60 12.71
N LEU A 138 14.84 6.98 13.37
CA LEU A 138 13.97 6.04 14.10
C LEU A 138 12.91 5.40 13.19
N CYS A 139 12.53 6.08 12.11
CA CYS A 139 11.48 5.62 11.20
C CYS A 139 12.01 4.60 10.19
N VAL A 140 13.18 4.88 9.59
CA VAL A 140 13.75 4.10 8.48
C VAL A 140 13.91 2.62 8.83
N PRO A 141 14.59 2.22 9.94
CA PRO A 141 14.76 0.81 10.26
C PRO A 141 13.43 0.06 10.46
N ALA A 142 12.46 0.71 11.10
CA ALA A 142 11.14 0.13 11.34
C ALA A 142 10.36 -0.10 10.03
N VAL A 143 10.40 0.87 9.09
CA VAL A 143 9.74 0.71 7.79
C VAL A 143 10.47 -0.29 6.90
N ASP A 144 11.80 -0.35 6.95
CA ASP A 144 12.58 -1.38 6.26
C ASP A 144 12.22 -2.78 6.75
N ALA A 145 12.10 -2.96 8.07
CA ALA A 145 11.67 -4.21 8.69
C ALA A 145 10.25 -4.61 8.24
N LEU A 146 9.32 -3.64 8.24
CA LEU A 146 7.95 -3.86 7.77
C LEU A 146 7.89 -4.30 6.29
N ILE A 147 8.61 -3.60 5.41
CA ILE A 147 8.64 -3.93 3.98
C ILE A 147 9.30 -5.30 3.76
N SER A 148 10.37 -5.61 4.49
CA SER A 148 11.06 -6.90 4.43
C SER A 148 10.14 -8.07 4.79
N GLU A 149 9.25 -7.88 5.76
CA GLU A 149 8.29 -8.89 6.17
C GLU A 149 7.14 -9.05 5.16
N ILE A 150 6.60 -7.94 4.64
CA ILE A 150 5.42 -7.97 3.77
C ILE A 150 5.75 -8.39 2.33
N ALA A 151 6.90 -7.92 1.81
CA ALA A 151 7.21 -8.00 0.39
C ALA A 151 7.19 -9.43 -0.17
N PRO A 152 7.82 -10.45 0.45
CA PRO A 152 7.87 -11.79 -0.13
C PRO A 152 6.48 -12.38 -0.42
N MET A 153 5.54 -12.17 0.50
CA MET A 153 4.17 -12.70 0.36
C MET A 153 3.38 -11.96 -0.73
N VAL A 154 3.50 -10.63 -0.77
CA VAL A 154 2.82 -9.82 -1.78
C VAL A 154 3.40 -10.08 -3.17
N GLU A 155 4.72 -10.18 -3.30
CA GLU A 155 5.40 -10.49 -4.57
C GLU A 155 5.03 -11.89 -5.07
N ALA A 156 4.98 -12.89 -4.19
CA ALA A 156 4.51 -14.24 -4.56
C ALA A 156 3.04 -14.23 -5.05
N SER A 157 2.17 -13.46 -4.38
CA SER A 157 0.77 -13.29 -4.80
C SER A 157 0.66 -12.61 -6.16
N ALA A 158 1.46 -11.57 -6.40
CA ALA A 158 1.54 -10.87 -7.67
C ALA A 158 2.01 -11.79 -8.81
N ILE A 159 3.12 -12.51 -8.63
CA ILE A 159 3.65 -13.46 -9.62
C ILE A 159 2.61 -14.52 -9.97
N LYS A 160 1.94 -15.10 -8.96
CA LYS A 160 0.87 -16.08 -9.19
C LYS A 160 -0.27 -15.49 -10.00
N ALA A 161 -0.68 -14.26 -9.70
CA ALA A 161 -1.73 -13.57 -10.43
C ALA A 161 -1.33 -13.21 -11.86
N GLU A 162 -0.07 -12.82 -12.11
CA GLU A 162 0.46 -12.58 -13.45
C GLU A 162 0.45 -13.83 -14.32
N LEU A 163 0.90 -14.96 -13.77
CA LEU A 163 0.89 -16.25 -14.46
C LEU A 163 -0.55 -16.68 -14.80
N GLN A 164 -1.47 -16.57 -13.84
CA GLN A 164 -2.87 -16.90 -14.04
C GLN A 164 -3.51 -16.00 -15.11
N PHE A 165 -3.31 -14.69 -15.01
CA PHE A 165 -3.80 -13.73 -15.99
C PHE A 165 -3.24 -14.02 -17.40
N GLY A 166 -1.96 -14.34 -17.50
CA GLY A 166 -1.31 -14.71 -18.76
C GLY A 166 -1.91 -15.97 -19.39
N ALA A 167 -2.23 -16.98 -18.57
CA ALA A 167 -2.90 -18.19 -19.02
C ALA A 167 -4.34 -17.90 -19.47
N ASP A 168 -5.09 -17.16 -18.65
CA ASP A 168 -6.50 -16.82 -18.86
C ASP A 168 -6.72 -15.96 -20.09
N THR A 169 -5.80 -15.05 -20.40
CA THR A 169 -5.92 -14.11 -21.52
C THR A 169 -5.19 -14.53 -22.78
N ARG A 170 -4.57 -15.71 -22.81
CA ARG A 170 -3.79 -16.17 -23.97
C ARG A 170 -4.60 -16.17 -25.27
N HIS A 171 -5.87 -16.55 -25.18
CA HIS A 171 -6.79 -16.68 -26.32
C HIS A 171 -7.30 -15.35 -26.88
N ILE A 172 -7.13 -14.25 -26.16
CA ILE A 172 -7.56 -12.90 -26.59
C ILE A 172 -6.40 -12.01 -27.03
N ARG A 173 -5.16 -12.52 -27.04
CA ARG A 173 -4.02 -11.77 -27.59
C ARG A 173 -4.19 -11.64 -29.12
N PRO A 174 -3.94 -10.46 -29.72
CA PRO A 174 -3.24 -9.29 -29.19
C PRO A 174 -4.13 -8.16 -28.61
N SER A 175 -5.40 -8.42 -28.27
CA SER A 175 -6.31 -7.39 -27.75
C SER A 175 -5.86 -6.79 -26.41
N LYS A 176 -6.27 -5.55 -26.14
CA LYS A 176 -6.02 -4.87 -24.85
C LYS A 176 -6.99 -5.35 -23.78
N VAL A 177 -6.56 -5.34 -22.52
CA VAL A 177 -7.41 -5.61 -21.35
C VAL A 177 -7.45 -4.36 -20.47
N ARG A 178 -8.66 -3.95 -20.07
CA ARG A 178 -8.92 -2.93 -19.05
C ARG A 178 -9.44 -3.60 -17.78
N TRP A 179 -9.01 -3.10 -16.62
CA TRP A 179 -9.59 -3.52 -15.35
C TRP A 179 -10.98 -2.89 -15.15
N SER A 180 -11.99 -3.71 -14.86
CA SER A 180 -13.26 -3.26 -14.31
C SER A 180 -13.12 -3.18 -12.80
N ASP A 181 -12.94 -1.98 -12.28
CA ASP A 181 -12.99 -1.73 -10.84
C ASP A 181 -14.44 -1.74 -10.32
#